data_AF-A0A7R9R1X8-F1
#
_entry.id   AF-A0A7R9R1X8-F1
#
_cell.length_a   1.000
_cell.length_b   1.000
_cell.length_c   1.000
_cell.angle_alpha   90.00
_cell.angle_beta   90.00
_cell.angle_gamma   90.00
#
_symmetry.space_group_name_H-M   'P 1'
#
loop_
_entity.id
_entity.type
_entity.pdbx_description
1 polymer ?
#
loop_
_entity_poly.entity_id
_entity_poly.type
_entity_poly.pdbx_seq_one_letter_code
_entity_poly.pdbx_strand_id
1 'polypeptide(L)'
;MTDLEELEQFAKTFKQRRIKLVPKTQLALKTLSFISRSLRTHIGFTQGDVGLAMGKLYGNDFSQTTISRFEALNLSFKNMCKLKPLLQRWLEDADASLNNPTALSSSHSTPESISGRRRKKRTSIETTVRVSLERAFLQNPKPTSEEISLLSDNLMMEKEVVR
;
A
#
# COMPACT_ATOMS: atom_id res chain seq x y z
N MET A 1 12.23 25.52 9.67
CA MET A 1 11.47 24.51 8.89
C MET A 1 10.53 23.82 9.85
N THR A 2 9.24 23.79 9.55
CA THR A 2 8.27 23.02 10.35
C THR A 2 8.27 21.56 9.88
N ASP A 3 7.97 20.61 10.77
CA ASP A 3 7.88 19.17 10.42
C ASP A 3 6.92 18.89 9.25
N LEU A 4 5.95 19.77 9.02
CA LEU A 4 5.01 19.71 7.92
C LEU A 4 5.66 20.03 6.57
N GLU A 5 6.53 21.03 6.53
CA GLU A 5 7.23 21.49 5.33
C GLU A 5 8.26 20.44 4.86
N GLU A 6 8.96 19.81 5.81
CA GLU A 6 9.89 18.71 5.52
C GLU A 6 9.14 17.49 4.95
N LEU A 7 7.95 17.21 5.47
CA LEU A 7 7.11 16.10 5.00
C LEU A 7 6.55 16.35 3.60
N GLU A 8 6.16 17.59 3.31
CA GLU A 8 5.74 18.01 1.98
C GLU A 8 6.88 17.86 0.95
N GLN A 9 8.07 18.32 1.30
CA GLN A 9 9.26 18.15 0.45
C GLN A 9 9.59 16.68 0.24
N PHE A 10 9.47 15.85 1.28
CA PHE A 10 9.68 14.41 1.16
C PHE A 10 8.65 13.77 0.22
N ALA A 11 7.36 14.05 0.38
CA ALA A 11 6.31 13.47 -0.48
C ALA A 11 6.52 13.83 -1.96
N LYS A 12 6.89 15.09 -2.24
CA LYS A 12 7.24 15.57 -3.59
C LYS A 12 8.47 14.84 -4.14
N THR A 13 9.53 14.73 -3.34
CA THR A 13 10.78 14.06 -3.73
C THR A 13 10.59 12.57 -3.96
N PHE A 14 9.86 11.90 -3.05
CA PHE A 14 9.51 10.49 -3.14
C PHE A 14 8.75 10.19 -4.43
N LYS A 15 7.72 10.96 -4.75
CA LYS A 15 6.97 10.85 -6.01
C LYS A 15 7.90 10.99 -7.21
N GLN A 16 8.75 12.01 -7.22
CA GLN A 16 9.67 12.24 -8.34
C GLN A 16 10.66 11.08 -8.55
N ARG A 17 11.26 10.56 -7.46
CA ARG A 17 12.23 9.46 -7.54
C ARG A 17 11.56 8.14 -7.91
N ARG A 18 10.41 7.81 -7.31
CA ARG A 18 9.64 6.60 -7.63
C ARG A 18 9.36 6.47 -9.13
N ILE A 19 8.93 7.56 -9.77
CA ILE A 19 8.59 7.55 -11.20
C ILE A 19 9.88 7.43 -12.08
N LYS A 20 11.05 7.82 -11.56
CA LYS A 20 12.34 7.66 -12.25
C LYS A 20 12.96 6.26 -12.12
N LEU A 21 12.55 5.44 -11.15
CA LEU A 21 13.09 4.10 -10.91
C LEU A 21 12.59 3.08 -11.95
N VAL A 22 13.41 2.73 -12.95
CA VAL A 22 12.99 1.81 -14.05
C VAL A 22 13.04 0.33 -13.61
N PRO A 23 11.96 -0.46 -13.79
CA PRO A 23 11.97 -1.91 -13.52
C PRO A 23 12.88 -2.67 -14.49
N LYS A 24 13.81 -3.48 -13.95
CA LYS A 24 14.79 -4.26 -14.73
C LYS A 24 14.17 -5.36 -15.62
N THR A 25 12.92 -5.76 -15.38
CA THR A 25 12.22 -6.82 -16.12
C THR A 25 11.83 -6.46 -17.56
N GLN A 26 11.93 -5.18 -17.97
CA GLN A 26 11.61 -4.74 -19.34
C GLN A 26 12.85 -4.37 -20.19
N LEU A 27 14.07 -4.70 -19.71
CA LEU A 27 15.29 -4.38 -20.44
C LEU A 27 15.53 -5.33 -21.64
N ALA A 28 14.94 -6.53 -21.64
CA ALA A 28 15.08 -7.50 -22.74
C ALA A 28 14.21 -7.18 -23.99
N LEU A 29 13.20 -6.31 -23.87
CA LEU A 29 12.27 -5.96 -24.97
C LEU A 29 12.60 -4.61 -25.65
N LYS A 30 13.80 -4.07 -25.44
CA LYS A 30 14.21 -2.76 -26.01
C LYS A 30 15.00 -2.85 -27.32
N THR A 31 15.34 -4.04 -27.81
CA THR A 31 16.13 -4.18 -29.04
C THR A 31 15.29 -4.14 -30.33
N LEU A 32 13.94 -4.14 -30.27
CA LEU A 32 13.11 -4.37 -31.46
C LEU A 32 11.99 -3.37 -31.79
N SER A 33 11.97 -2.14 -31.26
CA SER A 33 11.08 -1.13 -31.87
C SER A 33 11.55 0.31 -31.74
N PHE A 34 12.19 0.75 -32.82
CA PHE A 34 12.54 2.14 -33.15
C PHE A 34 11.30 3.03 -33.41
N ILE A 35 10.12 2.73 -32.84
CA ILE A 35 8.83 3.43 -33.06
C ILE A 35 8.26 4.06 -31.78
N SER A 36 8.81 3.82 -30.59
CA SER A 36 8.21 4.32 -29.32
C SER A 36 8.85 5.61 -28.77
N ARG A 37 9.49 6.41 -29.63
CA ARG A 37 10.25 7.62 -29.24
C ARG A 37 9.36 8.76 -28.68
N SER A 38 8.02 8.65 -28.81
CA SER A 38 7.05 9.61 -28.27
C SER A 38 6.10 9.03 -27.19
N LEU A 39 6.15 7.73 -26.87
CA LEU A 39 5.20 7.10 -25.92
C LEU A 39 5.86 6.41 -24.71
N ARG A 40 7.18 6.61 -24.50
CA ARG A 40 7.97 5.91 -23.46
C ARG A 40 8.75 6.85 -22.55
N THR A 41 8.11 7.94 -22.11
CA THR A 41 8.59 8.72 -20.96
C THR A 41 8.02 8.09 -19.68
N HIS A 42 8.91 7.62 -18.79
CA HIS A 42 8.62 7.05 -17.46
C HIS A 42 7.84 5.73 -17.40
N ILE A 43 8.55 4.59 -17.43
CA ILE A 43 8.06 3.40 -16.71
C ILE A 43 8.92 3.27 -15.46
N GLY A 44 8.58 4.09 -14.47
CA GLY A 44 9.04 3.95 -13.09
C GLY A 44 8.27 2.86 -12.34
N PHE A 45 8.59 2.61 -11.07
CA PHE A 45 7.71 1.78 -10.23
C PHE A 45 6.33 2.42 -10.12
N THR A 46 5.26 1.67 -10.43
CA THR A 46 3.90 2.17 -10.19
C THR A 46 3.63 2.25 -8.69
N GLN A 47 2.61 3.02 -8.30
CA GLN A 47 2.18 3.09 -6.89
C GLN A 47 1.76 1.70 -6.36
N GLY A 48 1.23 0.83 -7.23
CA GLY A 48 0.95 -0.57 -6.90
C GLY A 48 2.22 -1.38 -6.70
N ASP A 49 3.21 -1.25 -7.59
CA ASP A 49 4.49 -1.97 -7.49
C ASP A 49 5.24 -1.64 -6.19
N VAL A 50 5.24 -0.38 -5.77
CA VAL A 50 5.78 0.03 -4.47
C VAL A 50 5.04 -0.66 -3.34
N GLY A 51 3.71 -0.65 -3.37
CA GLY A 51 2.89 -1.29 -2.34
C GLY A 51 3.17 -2.79 -2.19
N LEU A 52 3.37 -3.50 -3.31
CA LEU A 52 3.73 -4.91 -3.34
C LEU A 52 5.18 -5.16 -2.90
N ALA A 53 6.13 -4.32 -3.32
CA ALA A 53 7.54 -4.45 -2.93
C ALA A 53 7.73 -4.21 -1.43
N MET A 54 7.04 -3.21 -0.88
CA MET A 54 6.98 -2.96 0.57
C MET A 54 6.44 -4.16 1.34
N GLY A 55 5.42 -4.82 0.80
CA GLY A 55 4.87 -6.05 1.33
C GLY A 55 5.90 -7.17 1.49
N LYS A 56 6.70 -7.38 0.44
CA LYS A 56 7.77 -8.40 0.43
C LYS A 56 8.92 -8.08 1.38
N LEU A 57 9.31 -6.80 1.46
CA LEU A 57 10.48 -6.35 2.24
C LEU A 57 10.16 -6.14 3.72
N TYR A 58 8.96 -5.66 4.04
CA TYR A 58 8.58 -5.19 5.38
C TYR A 58 7.35 -5.89 5.96
N GLY A 59 6.84 -6.94 5.30
CA GLY A 59 5.75 -7.80 5.78
C GLY A 59 4.36 -7.17 5.73
N ASN A 60 4.23 -5.94 5.22
CA ASN A 60 2.97 -5.20 5.19
C ASN A 60 2.73 -4.59 3.81
N ASP A 61 1.77 -5.16 3.07
CA ASP A 61 1.37 -4.65 1.76
C ASP A 61 0.68 -3.28 1.92
N PHE A 62 1.09 -2.30 1.11
CA PHE A 62 0.32 -1.07 0.94
C PHE A 62 -0.50 -1.14 -0.35
N SER A 63 -1.68 -0.54 -0.34
CA SER A 63 -2.46 -0.40 -1.57
C SER A 63 -1.96 0.79 -2.40
N GLN A 64 -2.22 0.75 -3.71
CA GLN A 64 -2.01 1.91 -4.59
C GLN A 64 -2.65 3.18 -4.00
N THR A 65 -3.84 3.07 -3.42
CA THR A 65 -4.54 4.19 -2.79
C THR A 65 -3.77 4.76 -1.60
N THR A 66 -3.11 3.92 -0.79
CA THR A 66 -2.26 4.40 0.32
C THR A 66 -1.09 5.24 -0.20
N ILE A 67 -0.37 4.76 -1.21
CA ILE A 67 0.74 5.50 -1.82
C ILE A 67 0.25 6.79 -2.48
N SER A 68 -0.88 6.74 -3.19
CA SER A 68 -1.48 7.93 -3.81
C SER A 68 -1.90 8.99 -2.80
N ARG A 69 -2.48 8.59 -1.66
CA ARG A 69 -2.88 9.53 -0.59
C ARG A 69 -1.66 10.11 0.12
N PHE A 70 -0.59 9.32 0.29
CA PHE A 70 0.68 9.81 0.81
C PHE A 70 1.27 10.91 -0.10
N GLU A 71 1.36 10.65 -1.41
CA GLU A 71 1.89 11.61 -2.40
C GLU A 71 1.06 12.88 -2.51
N ALA A 72 -0.25 12.80 -2.26
CA ALA A 72 -1.18 13.92 -2.31
C ALA A 72 -1.34 14.65 -0.95
N LEU A 73 -0.55 14.29 0.07
CA LEU A 73 -0.69 14.84 1.43
C LEU A 73 -2.08 14.65 2.04
N ASN A 74 -2.83 13.65 1.57
CA ASN A 74 -4.20 13.37 1.95
C ASN A 74 -4.29 12.23 2.99
N LEU A 75 -3.42 12.28 4.00
CA LEU A 75 -3.48 11.45 5.21
C LEU A 75 -3.26 12.36 6.43
N SER A 76 -3.69 11.90 7.60
CA SER A 76 -3.38 12.62 8.84
C SER A 76 -1.87 12.72 9.06
N PHE A 77 -1.43 13.77 9.74
CA PHE A 77 -0.02 14.00 10.07
C PHE A 77 0.61 12.77 10.74
N LYS A 78 -0.07 12.20 11.75
CA LYS A 78 0.38 10.98 12.44
C LYS A 78 0.58 9.78 11.49
N ASN A 79 -0.27 9.63 10.48
CA ASN A 79 -0.12 8.56 9.48
C ASN A 79 1.02 8.85 8.50
N MET A 80 1.20 10.11 8.12
CA MET A 80 2.31 10.52 7.26
C MET A 80 3.67 10.29 7.93
N CYS A 81 3.82 10.68 9.21
CA CYS A 81 5.05 10.44 9.98
C CYS A 81 5.38 8.95 10.11
N LYS A 82 4.36 8.09 10.20
CA LYS A 82 4.54 6.63 10.23
C LYS A 82 5.00 6.05 8.89
N LEU A 83 4.50 6.60 7.78
CA LEU A 83 4.82 6.11 6.44
C LEU A 83 6.17 6.63 5.92
N LYS A 84 6.57 7.85 6.29
CA LYS A 84 7.82 8.49 5.87
C LYS A 84 9.06 7.57 6.01
N PRO A 85 9.40 7.02 7.19
CA PRO A 85 10.61 6.20 7.34
C PRO A 85 10.57 4.90 6.52
N LEU A 86 9.38 4.30 6.36
CA LEU A 86 9.19 3.07 5.57
C LEU A 86 9.42 3.32 4.08
N LEU A 87 8.84 4.42 3.55
CA LEU A 87 8.97 4.79 2.15
C LEU A 87 10.37 5.32 1.83
N GLN A 88 11.03 5.99 2.77
CA GLN A 88 12.41 6.44 2.63
C GLN A 88 13.37 5.25 2.49
N ARG A 89 13.28 4.28 3.40
CA ARG A 89 14.15 3.11 3.37
C ARG A 89 13.99 2.29 2.09
N TRP A 90 12.74 2.12 1.64
CA TRP A 90 12.48 1.48 0.35
C TRP A 90 13.13 2.20 -0.83
N LEU A 91 13.12 3.53 -0.81
CA LEU A 91 13.72 4.33 -1.88
C LEU A 91 15.25 4.17 -1.91
N GLU A 92 15.88 4.14 -0.74
CA GLU A 92 17.32 3.87 -0.58
C GLU A 92 17.68 2.45 -1.08
N ASP A 93 16.91 1.44 -0.70
CA ASP A 93 17.09 0.06 -1.16
C ASP A 93 16.91 -0.06 -2.69
N ALA A 94 15.93 0.63 -3.25
CA ALA A 94 15.67 0.65 -4.68
C ALA A 94 16.80 1.36 -5.47
N ASP A 95 17.26 2.52 -4.99
CA ASP A 95 18.38 3.27 -5.57
C ASP A 95 19.69 2.44 -5.53
N ALA A 96 19.97 1.76 -4.41
CA ALA A 96 21.14 0.88 -4.26
C ALA A 96 21.10 -0.30 -5.24
N SER A 97 19.93 -0.91 -5.42
CA SER A 97 19.75 -2.02 -6.37
C SER A 97 19.98 -1.62 -7.83
N LEU A 98 19.77 -0.34 -8.19
CA LEU A 98 20.01 0.21 -9.52
C LEU A 98 21.50 0.45 -9.77
N ASN A 99 22.23 0.92 -8.77
CA ASN A 99 23.64 1.26 -8.89
C ASN A 99 24.58 0.05 -8.78
N ASN A 100 24.17 -1.04 -8.12
CA ASN A 100 24.97 -2.26 -8.03
C ASN A 100 24.15 -3.53 -8.34
N PRO A 101 24.25 -4.11 -9.55
CA PRO A 101 23.47 -5.29 -9.94
C PRO A 101 23.88 -6.59 -9.23
N THR A 102 25.02 -6.65 -8.53
CA THR A 102 25.47 -7.84 -7.79
C THR A 102 25.12 -7.83 -6.30
N ALA A 103 24.60 -6.72 -5.76
CA ALA A 103 24.33 -6.57 -4.33
C ALA A 103 23.05 -7.28 -3.83
N LEU A 104 22.29 -7.94 -4.72
CA LEU A 104 21.06 -8.63 -4.32
C LEU A 104 21.31 -9.92 -3.51
N SER A 105 22.56 -10.36 -3.37
CA SER A 105 22.90 -11.54 -2.57
C SER A 105 23.22 -11.23 -1.10
N SER A 106 23.30 -9.96 -0.68
CA SER A 106 23.83 -9.60 0.65
C SER A 106 22.94 -8.73 1.52
N SER A 107 21.70 -8.44 1.12
CA SER A 107 20.75 -7.81 2.05
C SER A 107 20.14 -8.88 2.97
N HIS A 108 20.95 -9.38 3.89
CA HIS A 108 20.50 -9.93 5.16
C HIS A 108 19.84 -8.80 5.97
N SER A 109 18.65 -8.36 5.59
CA SER A 109 17.73 -7.77 6.56
C SER A 109 16.95 -8.93 7.17
N THR A 110 17.38 -9.28 8.38
CA THR A 110 16.76 -10.25 9.28
C THR A 110 15.22 -10.28 9.17
N PRO A 111 14.60 -11.44 8.88
CA PRO A 111 13.14 -11.58 8.89
C PRO A 111 12.55 -11.68 10.31
N GLU A 112 13.26 -11.22 11.34
CA GLU A 112 13.00 -11.60 12.75
C GLU A 112 12.24 -10.58 13.61
N SER A 113 11.54 -9.58 13.05
CA SER A 113 10.80 -8.65 13.93
C SER A 113 9.39 -8.23 13.49
N ILE A 114 8.89 -8.64 12.32
CA ILE A 114 7.52 -8.24 11.90
C ILE A 114 6.78 -9.39 11.21
N SER A 115 6.78 -10.58 11.81
CA SER A 115 5.74 -11.61 11.54
C SER A 115 4.42 -11.31 12.28
N GLY A 116 4.11 -10.02 12.48
CA GLY A 116 2.90 -9.57 13.13
C GLY A 116 1.77 -9.41 12.11
N ARG A 117 0.82 -10.36 12.10
CA ARG A 117 -0.49 -10.32 11.41
C ARG A 117 -0.50 -9.56 10.07
N ARG A 118 -0.39 -10.32 8.97
CA ARG A 118 -0.82 -9.85 7.65
C ARG A 118 -2.20 -9.21 7.80
N ARG A 119 -2.33 -7.95 7.38
CA ARG A 119 -3.58 -7.19 7.46
C ARG A 119 -4.70 -7.98 6.77
N LYS A 120 -5.84 -8.18 7.45
CA LYS A 120 -7.03 -8.79 6.83
C LYS A 120 -7.42 -7.97 5.60
N LYS A 121 -7.71 -8.66 4.49
CA LYS A 121 -8.23 -8.02 3.28
C LYS A 121 -9.58 -7.39 3.60
N ARG A 122 -9.90 -6.27 2.94
CA ARG A 122 -11.21 -5.61 3.08
C ARG A 122 -12.30 -6.55 2.56
N THR A 123 -13.29 -6.88 3.39
CA THR A 123 -14.48 -7.63 2.98
C THR A 123 -15.38 -6.72 2.14
N SER A 124 -15.73 -7.17 0.93
CA SER A 124 -16.76 -6.51 0.12
C SER A 124 -18.13 -6.96 0.62
N ILE A 125 -18.97 -6.01 1.01
CA ILE A 125 -20.34 -6.29 1.48
C ILE A 125 -21.29 -6.08 0.29
N GLU A 126 -22.02 -7.14 -0.07
CA GLU A 126 -23.05 -7.09 -1.11
C GLU A 126 -24.16 -6.09 -0.77
N THR A 127 -24.83 -5.56 -1.79
CA THR A 127 -25.87 -4.54 -1.60
C THR A 127 -27.06 -5.07 -0.79
N THR A 128 -27.48 -6.32 -1.00
CA THR A 128 -28.56 -6.98 -0.24
C THR A 128 -28.23 -7.08 1.24
N VAL A 129 -27.02 -7.54 1.56
CA VAL A 129 -26.49 -7.65 2.93
C VAL A 129 -26.39 -6.28 3.59
N ARG A 130 -25.91 -5.26 2.85
CA ARG A 130 -25.85 -3.87 3.34
C ARG A 130 -27.23 -3.35 3.75
N VAL A 131 -28.25 -3.54 2.91
CA VAL A 131 -29.62 -3.09 3.22
C VAL A 131 -30.16 -3.80 4.47
N SER A 132 -29.86 -5.09 4.66
CA SER A 132 -30.23 -5.81 5.87
C SER A 132 -29.53 -5.28 7.13
N LEU A 133 -28.23 -4.97 7.05
CA LEU A 133 -27.47 -4.35 8.14
C LEU A 133 -28.01 -2.95 8.49
N GLU A 134 -28.33 -2.13 7.48
CA GLU A 134 -28.94 -0.80 7.68
C GLU A 134 -30.29 -0.89 8.41
N ARG A 135 -31.14 -1.86 8.04
CA ARG A 135 -32.42 -2.09 8.75
C ARG A 135 -32.21 -2.53 10.19
N ALA A 136 -31.27 -3.42 10.45
CA ALA A 136 -30.94 -3.86 11.81
C ALA A 136 -30.44 -2.68 12.66
N PHE A 137 -29.59 -1.81 12.09
CA PHE A 137 -29.08 -0.63 12.76
C PHE A 137 -30.18 0.39 13.13
N LEU A 138 -31.19 0.57 12.26
CA LEU A 138 -32.33 1.44 12.55
C LEU A 138 -33.20 0.92 13.70
N GLN A 139 -33.27 -0.40 13.90
CA GLN A 139 -34.03 -1.02 15.00
C GLN A 139 -33.24 -0.97 16.32
N ASN A 140 -31.95 -1.31 16.28
CA ASN A 140 -31.07 -1.26 17.42
C ASN A 140 -29.65 -0.82 16.98
N PRO A 141 -29.27 0.45 17.20
CA PRO A 141 -27.95 0.95 16.81
C PRO A 141 -26.81 0.47 17.71
N LYS A 142 -27.13 -0.20 18.83
CA LYS A 142 -26.14 -0.75 19.79
C LYS A 142 -26.47 -2.21 20.10
N PRO A 143 -26.36 -3.11 19.11
CA PRO A 143 -26.60 -4.53 19.33
C PRO A 143 -25.58 -5.10 20.31
N THR A 144 -26.03 -6.03 21.13
CA THR A 144 -25.21 -6.83 22.03
C THR A 144 -24.37 -7.84 21.24
N SER A 145 -23.36 -8.43 21.89
CA SER A 145 -22.51 -9.43 21.25
C SER A 145 -23.24 -10.69 20.79
N GLU A 146 -24.39 -11.00 21.41
CA GLU A 146 -25.27 -12.12 21.02
C GLU A 146 -26.08 -11.76 19.79
N GLU A 147 -26.69 -10.56 19.76
CA GLU A 147 -27.43 -10.06 18.60
C GLU A 147 -26.52 -9.93 17.36
N ILE A 148 -25.27 -9.48 17.53
CA ILE A 148 -24.28 -9.44 16.44
C ILE A 148 -24.01 -10.87 15.93
N SER A 149 -23.94 -11.86 16.82
CA SER A 149 -23.72 -13.26 16.42
C SER A 149 -24.88 -13.77 15.57
N LEU A 150 -26.11 -13.58 16.04
CA LEU A 150 -27.32 -13.99 15.32
C LEU A 150 -27.43 -13.30 13.96
N LEU A 151 -27.12 -12.00 13.89
CA LEU A 151 -27.11 -11.25 12.64
C LEU A 151 -26.03 -11.75 11.68
N SER A 152 -24.86 -12.10 12.20
CA SER A 152 -23.77 -12.66 11.40
C SER A 152 -24.10 -14.04 10.82
N ASP A 153 -24.78 -14.89 11.60
CA ASP A 153 -25.23 -16.22 11.14
C ASP A 153 -26.32 -16.09 10.07
N ASN A 154 -27.30 -15.20 10.28
CA ASN A 154 -28.37 -14.94 9.31
C ASN A 154 -27.87 -14.37 7.98
N LEU A 155 -26.81 -13.56 8.02
CA LEU A 155 -26.21 -12.93 6.84
C LEU A 155 -25.04 -13.74 6.28
N MET A 156 -24.69 -14.88 6.88
CA MET A 156 -23.55 -15.72 6.53
C MET A 156 -22.23 -14.92 6.46
N MET A 157 -22.02 -14.03 7.43
CA MET A 157 -20.85 -13.16 7.54
C MET A 157 -20.02 -13.49 8.79
N GLU A 158 -18.71 -13.20 8.77
CA GLU A 158 -17.89 -13.24 9.99
C GLU A 158 -18.43 -12.24 11.02
N LYS A 159 -18.58 -12.67 12.29
CA LYS A 159 -18.97 -11.80 13.41
C LYS A 159 -18.13 -10.52 13.50
N GLU A 160 -16.82 -10.63 13.28
CA GLU A 160 -15.88 -9.49 13.27
C GLU A 160 -16.08 -8.52 12.10
N VAL A 161 -16.80 -8.92 11.04
CA VAL A 161 -17.18 -8.03 9.94
C VAL A 161 -18.48 -7.27 10.25
N VAL A 162 -19.36 -7.87 11.05
CA VAL A 162 -20.65 -7.29 11.46
C VAL A 162 -20.49 -6.34 12.67
N ARG A 163 -19.55 -6.62 13.57
CA ARG A 163 -19.24 -5.84 14.78
C ARG A 163 -18.69 -4.44 14.47
#